data_AF-A0AAW8BJM4-F1
#
_entry.id   AF-A0AAW8BJM4-F1
#
_cell.length_a   1.000
_cell.length_b   1.000
_cell.length_c   1.000
_cell.angle_alpha   90.00
_cell.angle_beta   90.00
_cell.angle_gamma   90.00
#
_symmetry.space_group_name_H-M   'P 1'
#
loop_
_entity.id
_entity.type
_entity.pdbx_description
1 polymer ?
#
loop_
_entity_poly.entity_id
_entity_poly.type
_entity_poly.pdbx_seq_one_letter_code
_entity_poly.pdbx_strand_id
1 'polypeptide(L)'
;MVERPYLRLVPEPVSRPDLRRARRGDAAVYRVRVHLDDSDPTIWRRLDLRSNMTLDLLHQVLQVAFDWTDSHLHRFSLGGGAFDRHSQLFLCPYDVDNKEWPEDDDGLPAAETRLDETLSEPGDVLHYLYDYGDNWELTLRLEQVFSAESDCPAAVVVDGERAAPPEDCGHLVDVDSLAEVLPDPALFEPERVNKGFGDAYFVLREAGIDVRLVDLVHRLTFSPYGDDLTKAALTLAGARQSDTVAVADNLRAYQWFLDRAKDGGIPLTTAGYLKPADVEEASKIVPVMNDWVGKNNREIQCYPLLRFREGVQSLGLLRKHKGTLLLTKAGIVAQRDADKLWEHLAGRLIPKSEEKFDAQATMLMLAFASASAGSELPFDKMTALLADLGWRYSDGRSLSESSLRQLAIYQILLNVTDQPVTRARRNIVSPAAAALARRALGGN
;
A
#
# COMPACT_ATOMS: atom_id res chain seq x y z
N MET A 1 54.73 -20.48 -0.97
CA MET A 1 53.43 -20.40 -1.67
C MET A 1 53.67 -20.84 -3.10
N VAL A 2 52.93 -21.84 -3.59
CA VAL A 2 53.05 -22.34 -4.97
C VAL A 2 52.21 -21.44 -5.86
N GLU A 3 52.84 -20.65 -6.74
CA GLU A 3 52.12 -19.91 -7.77
C GLU A 3 51.47 -20.89 -8.75
N ARG A 4 50.16 -20.72 -8.99
CA ARG A 4 49.38 -21.51 -9.94
C ARG A 4 49.15 -20.65 -11.18
N PRO A 5 50.02 -20.69 -12.21
CA PRO A 5 50.01 -19.75 -13.34
C PRO A 5 48.78 -19.89 -14.26
N TYR A 6 47.99 -20.95 -14.10
CA TYR A 6 46.70 -21.15 -14.77
C TYR A 6 45.51 -20.56 -13.99
N LEU A 7 45.73 -20.03 -12.78
CA LEU A 7 44.72 -19.34 -12.00
C LEU A 7 45.00 -17.83 -12.05
N ARG A 8 44.06 -17.08 -12.60
CA ARG A 8 44.04 -15.62 -12.49
C ARG A 8 42.82 -15.23 -11.67
N LEU A 9 43.00 -14.30 -10.74
CA LEU A 9 41.87 -13.60 -10.13
C LEU A 9 41.18 -12.81 -11.25
N VAL A 10 40.00 -13.28 -11.67
CA VAL A 10 39.11 -12.45 -12.49
C VAL A 10 38.52 -11.43 -11.53
N PRO A 11 38.82 -10.13 -11.66
CA PRO A 11 38.23 -9.14 -10.79
C PRO A 11 36.71 -9.23 -10.93
N GLU A 12 36.03 -9.25 -9.79
CA GLU A 12 34.59 -9.24 -9.71
C GLU A 12 34.05 -8.00 -10.46
N PRO A 13 32.99 -8.08 -11.31
CA PRO A 13 32.29 -6.88 -11.74
C PRO A 13 31.85 -6.10 -10.50
N VAL A 14 32.04 -4.78 -10.53
CA VAL A 14 31.76 -3.89 -9.39
C VAL A 14 30.24 -3.76 -9.13
N SER A 15 29.41 -4.18 -10.09
CA SER A 15 27.94 -4.23 -10.00
C SER A 15 27.37 -5.29 -10.96
N ARG A 16 26.16 -5.78 -10.66
CA ARG A 16 25.35 -6.62 -11.56
C ARG A 16 25.01 -5.86 -12.86
N PRO A 17 24.75 -6.56 -13.98
CA PRO A 17 24.38 -5.92 -15.24
C PRO A 17 22.95 -5.33 -15.19
N ASP A 18 22.67 -4.31 -16.01
CA ASP A 18 21.30 -3.91 -16.34
C ASP A 18 20.90 -4.58 -17.66
N LEU A 19 20.13 -5.66 -17.55
CA LEU A 19 19.61 -6.48 -18.65
C LEU A 19 18.15 -6.11 -18.99
N ARG A 20 17.55 -5.13 -18.30
CA ARG A 20 16.19 -4.69 -18.59
C ARG A 20 16.07 -4.07 -19.97
N ARG A 21 14.88 -4.22 -20.51
CA ARG A 21 14.44 -3.58 -21.75
C ARG A 21 13.62 -2.33 -21.44
N ALA A 22 13.45 -1.47 -22.44
CA ALA A 22 12.58 -0.32 -22.32
C ALA A 22 11.12 -0.76 -22.16
N ARG A 23 10.36 -0.07 -21.29
CA ARG A 23 8.92 -0.29 -21.11
C ARG A 23 8.17 -0.14 -22.44
N ARG A 24 7.13 -0.96 -22.63
CA ARG A 24 6.24 -0.82 -23.79
C ARG A 24 5.38 0.44 -23.64
N GLY A 25 5.11 1.08 -24.78
CA GLY A 25 4.15 2.20 -24.84
C GLY A 25 2.71 1.74 -24.56
N ASP A 26 2.32 0.62 -25.18
CA ASP A 26 1.00 0.00 -25.00
C ASP A 26 1.11 -1.32 -24.24
N ALA A 27 0.10 -1.62 -23.41
CA ALA A 27 0.00 -2.91 -22.74
C ALA A 27 -0.22 -4.04 -23.75
N ALA A 28 0.30 -5.22 -23.42
CA ALA A 28 0.13 -6.46 -24.16
C ALA A 28 -0.31 -7.58 -23.21
N VAL A 29 -0.82 -8.68 -23.76
CA VAL A 29 -1.02 -9.92 -23.03
C VAL A 29 0.10 -10.89 -23.39
N TYR A 30 0.83 -11.34 -22.40
CA TYR A 30 1.93 -12.30 -22.52
C TYR A 30 1.43 -13.69 -22.15
N ARG A 31 1.51 -14.62 -23.10
CA ARG A 31 1.35 -16.04 -22.79
C ARG A 31 2.68 -16.58 -22.31
N VAL A 32 2.75 -16.92 -21.03
CA VAL A 32 3.96 -17.39 -20.36
C VAL A 32 3.74 -18.81 -19.87
N ARG A 33 4.67 -19.70 -20.21
CA ARG A 33 4.74 -21.02 -19.58
C ARG A 33 5.67 -20.94 -18.37
N VAL A 34 5.14 -21.31 -17.22
CA VAL A 34 5.86 -21.39 -15.95
C VAL A 34 5.99 -22.86 -15.59
N HIS A 35 7.20 -23.33 -15.32
CA HIS A 35 7.42 -24.68 -14.80
C HIS A 35 8.19 -24.60 -13.50
N LEU A 36 7.89 -25.55 -12.60
CA LEU A 36 8.70 -25.80 -11.43
C LEU A 36 9.90 -26.64 -11.86
N ASP A 37 11.08 -26.08 -11.66
CA ASP A 37 12.34 -26.73 -12.01
C ASP A 37 12.51 -27.98 -11.13
N ASP A 38 13.27 -28.96 -11.64
CA ASP A 38 13.51 -30.27 -11.01
C ASP A 38 12.28 -31.18 -10.75
N SER A 39 11.07 -30.74 -11.13
CA SER A 39 9.86 -31.57 -10.97
C SER A 39 9.76 -32.73 -11.96
N ASP A 40 9.48 -33.94 -11.43
CA ASP A 40 9.26 -35.16 -12.22
C ASP A 40 8.04 -35.98 -11.73
N PRO A 41 6.97 -36.08 -12.53
CA PRO A 41 6.76 -35.42 -13.82
C PRO A 41 6.53 -33.91 -13.69
N THR A 42 6.79 -33.18 -14.78
CA THR A 42 6.79 -31.71 -14.79
C THR A 42 5.50 -31.11 -14.23
N ILE A 43 5.64 -30.23 -13.23
CA ILE A 43 4.58 -29.37 -12.70
C ILE A 43 4.67 -28.01 -13.40
N TRP A 44 3.59 -27.58 -14.04
CA TRP A 44 3.62 -26.35 -14.84
C TRP A 44 2.26 -25.65 -14.97
N ARG A 45 2.32 -24.36 -15.30
CA ARG A 45 1.18 -23.47 -15.56
C ARG A 45 1.41 -22.72 -16.86
N ARG A 46 0.35 -22.45 -17.62
CA ARG A 46 0.36 -21.48 -18.70
C ARG A 46 -0.56 -20.33 -18.35
N LEU A 47 0.03 -19.14 -18.32
CA LEU A 47 -0.60 -17.93 -17.84
C LEU A 47 -0.68 -16.91 -18.97
N ASP A 48 -1.82 -16.28 -19.15
CA ASP A 48 -1.95 -15.04 -19.91
C ASP A 48 -1.81 -13.88 -18.91
N LEU A 49 -0.76 -13.06 -19.06
CA LEU A 49 -0.32 -12.04 -18.12
C LEU A 49 -0.33 -10.65 -18.76
N ARG A 50 -0.90 -9.66 -18.08
CA ARG A 50 -0.83 -8.26 -18.51
C ARG A 50 0.61 -7.74 -18.40
N SER A 51 1.20 -7.32 -19.52
CA SER A 51 2.64 -7.03 -19.62
C SER A 51 3.12 -5.85 -18.75
N ASN A 52 2.21 -4.94 -18.37
CA ASN A 52 2.55 -3.76 -17.58
C ASN A 52 2.42 -3.94 -16.06
N MET A 53 2.17 -5.17 -15.59
CA MET A 53 2.21 -5.47 -14.16
C MET A 53 3.63 -5.36 -13.60
N THR A 54 3.76 -5.07 -12.31
CA THR A 54 5.03 -5.13 -11.59
C THR A 54 5.43 -6.59 -11.34
N LEU A 55 6.71 -6.84 -11.10
CA LEU A 55 7.18 -8.17 -10.70
C LEU A 55 6.65 -8.58 -9.33
N ASP A 56 6.37 -7.61 -8.44
CA ASP A 56 5.68 -7.85 -7.18
C ASP A 56 4.25 -8.39 -7.39
N LEU A 57 3.48 -7.83 -8.34
CA LEU A 57 2.17 -8.39 -8.69
C LEU A 57 2.29 -9.75 -9.39
N LEU A 58 3.33 -9.95 -10.22
CA LEU A 58 3.62 -11.26 -10.82
C LEU A 58 3.91 -12.31 -9.74
N HIS A 59 4.65 -11.96 -8.69
CA HIS A 59 4.88 -12.87 -7.57
C HIS A 59 3.54 -13.31 -6.94
N GLN A 60 2.60 -12.38 -6.72
CA GLN A 60 1.25 -12.72 -6.25
C GLN A 60 0.48 -13.62 -7.22
N VAL A 61 0.65 -13.41 -8.53
CA VAL A 61 0.09 -14.32 -9.56
C VAL A 61 0.66 -15.72 -9.41
N LEU A 62 1.98 -15.85 -9.21
CA LEU A 62 2.65 -17.14 -9.03
C LEU A 62 2.21 -17.84 -7.75
N GLN A 63 2.05 -17.11 -6.63
CA GLN A 63 1.53 -17.64 -5.37
C GLN A 63 0.15 -18.28 -5.58
N VAL A 64 -0.79 -17.57 -6.22
CA VAL A 64 -2.11 -18.12 -6.54
C VAL A 64 -2.01 -19.29 -7.53
N ALA A 65 -1.18 -19.19 -8.57
CA ALA A 65 -1.06 -20.22 -9.61
C ALA A 65 -0.49 -21.54 -9.09
N PHE A 66 0.34 -21.48 -8.05
CA PHE A 66 0.97 -22.63 -7.40
C PHE A 66 0.36 -22.95 -6.01
N ASP A 67 -0.76 -22.33 -5.64
CA ASP A 67 -1.47 -22.59 -4.38
C ASP A 67 -0.57 -22.42 -3.12
N TRP A 68 0.34 -21.44 -3.19
CA TRP A 68 1.26 -21.06 -2.12
C TRP A 68 0.74 -19.86 -1.31
N THR A 69 1.36 -19.58 -0.17
CA THR A 69 0.80 -18.74 0.89
C THR A 69 1.52 -17.40 1.10
N ASP A 70 2.53 -17.09 0.28
CA ASP A 70 3.36 -15.88 0.43
C ASP A 70 4.00 -15.77 1.83
N SER A 71 4.43 -16.93 2.37
CA SER A 71 5.03 -17.04 3.71
C SER A 71 6.54 -16.81 3.71
N HIS A 72 7.19 -16.88 2.54
CA HIS A 72 8.65 -16.87 2.43
C HIS A 72 9.18 -15.76 1.52
N LEU A 73 10.49 -15.52 1.63
CA LEU A 73 11.19 -14.57 0.76
C LEU A 73 11.20 -15.04 -0.69
N HIS A 74 11.31 -14.08 -1.61
CA HIS A 74 11.38 -14.35 -3.03
C HIS A 74 12.27 -13.36 -3.77
N ARG A 75 12.76 -13.78 -4.94
CA ARG A 75 13.47 -12.90 -5.89
C ARG A 75 13.24 -13.37 -7.32
N PHE A 76 13.34 -12.42 -8.25
CA PHE A 76 13.42 -12.72 -9.67
C PHE A 76 14.86 -12.52 -10.18
N SER A 77 15.21 -13.24 -11.23
CA SER A 77 16.51 -13.08 -11.89
C SER A 77 16.39 -13.15 -13.42
N LEU A 78 17.12 -12.28 -14.09
CA LEU A 78 17.18 -12.17 -15.54
C LEU A 78 18.62 -12.43 -16.02
N GLY A 79 18.76 -13.21 -17.09
CA GLY A 79 20.05 -13.57 -17.70
C GLY A 79 20.74 -14.81 -17.10
N GLY A 80 20.39 -15.20 -15.87
CA GLY A 80 20.88 -16.38 -15.17
C GLY A 80 20.03 -16.67 -13.93
N GLY A 81 20.54 -17.51 -13.01
CA GLY A 81 19.83 -17.92 -11.81
C GLY A 81 19.82 -16.88 -10.67
N ALA A 82 19.04 -17.16 -9.63
CA ALA A 82 18.73 -16.25 -8.52
C ALA A 82 19.93 -15.88 -7.62
N PHE A 83 20.99 -16.68 -7.68
CA PHE A 83 22.26 -16.45 -6.96
C PHE A 83 23.46 -16.28 -7.91
N ASP A 84 23.23 -16.26 -9.23
CA ASP A 84 24.30 -15.97 -10.18
C ASP A 84 24.59 -14.46 -10.16
N ARG A 85 25.84 -14.12 -9.85
CA ARG A 85 26.42 -12.76 -9.87
C ARG A 85 26.29 -12.05 -11.22
N HIS A 86 26.11 -12.78 -12.32
CA HIS A 86 25.93 -12.24 -13.66
C HIS A 86 24.46 -12.00 -14.00
N SER A 87 23.54 -12.44 -13.14
CA SER A 87 22.12 -12.11 -13.26
C SER A 87 21.85 -10.70 -12.77
N GLN A 88 20.89 -10.07 -13.44
CA GLN A 88 20.19 -8.93 -12.84
C GLN A 88 19.11 -9.46 -11.89
N LEU A 89 19.06 -8.94 -10.66
CA LEU A 89 18.10 -9.36 -9.64
C LEU A 89 17.00 -8.35 -9.41
N PHE A 90 15.83 -8.87 -9.07
CA PHE A 90 14.70 -8.09 -8.60
C PHE A 90 14.21 -8.62 -7.25
N LEU A 91 14.27 -7.77 -6.24
CA LEU A 91 14.22 -8.14 -4.83
C LEU A 91 12.84 -7.90 -4.22
N CYS A 92 12.42 -8.78 -3.32
CA CYS A 92 11.27 -8.55 -2.45
C CYS A 92 11.55 -7.40 -1.45
N PRO A 93 10.51 -6.85 -0.80
CA PRO A 93 10.67 -5.72 0.12
C PRO A 93 11.67 -5.97 1.26
N TYR A 94 11.69 -7.18 1.82
CA TYR A 94 12.60 -7.53 2.89
C TYR A 94 14.06 -7.43 2.45
N ASP A 95 14.39 -7.97 1.28
CA ASP A 95 15.75 -7.93 0.73
C ASP A 95 16.20 -6.50 0.39
N VAL A 96 15.27 -5.63 -0.05
CA VAL A 96 15.55 -4.20 -0.29
C VAL A 96 15.84 -3.44 1.02
N ASP A 97 15.09 -3.76 2.08
CA ASP A 97 15.19 -3.07 3.38
C ASP A 97 16.33 -3.61 4.25
N ASN A 98 16.77 -4.86 4.03
CA ASN A 98 17.82 -5.48 4.81
C ASN A 98 19.19 -4.87 4.50
N LYS A 99 19.66 -4.00 5.39
CA LYS A 99 20.96 -3.32 5.32
C LYS A 99 22.05 -4.00 6.13
N GLU A 100 21.82 -5.21 6.65
CA GLU A 100 22.85 -5.93 7.40
C GLU A 100 24.00 -6.38 6.49
N TRP A 101 23.72 -6.64 5.21
CA TRP A 101 24.70 -7.08 4.21
C TRP A 101 24.55 -6.30 2.88
N PRO A 102 24.76 -4.97 2.88
CA PRO A 102 24.46 -4.11 1.73
C PRO A 102 25.42 -4.32 0.55
N GLU A 103 26.47 -5.13 0.72
CA GLU A 103 27.43 -5.48 -0.34
C GLU A 103 27.04 -6.75 -1.11
N ASP A 104 26.05 -7.52 -0.63
CA ASP A 104 25.76 -8.86 -1.17
C ASP A 104 24.64 -8.89 -2.24
N ASP A 105 23.75 -7.89 -2.32
CA ASP A 105 22.72 -7.83 -3.36
C ASP A 105 22.37 -6.39 -3.80
N ASP A 106 22.93 -5.95 -4.93
CA ASP A 106 22.64 -4.69 -5.64
C ASP A 106 21.41 -4.80 -6.58
N GLY A 107 20.44 -5.63 -6.22
CA GLY A 107 19.21 -5.85 -6.99
C GLY A 107 18.22 -4.69 -6.95
N LEU A 108 17.32 -4.64 -7.94
CA LEU A 108 16.28 -3.61 -8.03
C LEU A 108 15.00 -4.04 -7.29
N PRO A 109 14.18 -3.14 -6.75
CA PRO A 109 12.91 -3.53 -6.15
C PRO A 109 11.95 -4.16 -7.18
N ALA A 110 11.42 -5.36 -6.87
CA ALA A 110 10.42 -6.03 -7.71
C ALA A 110 9.13 -5.21 -7.85
N ALA A 111 8.77 -4.43 -6.81
CA ALA A 111 7.62 -3.53 -6.82
C ALA A 111 7.77 -2.34 -7.79
N GLU A 112 9.00 -2.01 -8.22
CA GLU A 112 9.28 -0.88 -9.13
C GLU A 112 9.60 -1.32 -10.57
N THR A 113 9.75 -2.63 -10.79
CA THR A 113 10.11 -3.21 -12.09
C THR A 113 8.88 -3.84 -12.74
N ARG A 114 8.62 -3.53 -14.00
CA ARG A 114 7.53 -4.16 -14.77
C ARG A 114 7.96 -5.45 -15.48
N LEU A 115 7.01 -6.36 -15.69
CA LEU A 115 7.20 -7.59 -16.44
C LEU A 115 7.69 -7.35 -17.88
N ASP A 116 7.24 -6.28 -18.53
CA ASP A 116 7.70 -5.94 -19.87
C ASP A 116 9.11 -5.35 -19.94
N GLU A 117 9.71 -5.01 -18.80
CA GLU A 117 11.15 -4.70 -18.72
C GLU A 117 11.99 -5.99 -18.75
N THR A 118 11.42 -7.16 -18.41
CA THR A 118 12.14 -8.44 -18.31
C THR A 118 11.80 -9.44 -19.42
N LEU A 119 10.58 -9.43 -19.95
CA LEU A 119 10.13 -10.23 -21.09
C LEU A 119 9.61 -9.31 -22.21
N SER A 120 9.98 -9.58 -23.46
CA SER A 120 9.56 -8.77 -24.62
C SER A 120 9.23 -9.59 -25.87
N GLU A 121 10.01 -10.64 -26.15
CA GLU A 121 9.85 -11.48 -27.35
C GLU A 121 9.71 -12.96 -26.98
N PRO A 122 8.95 -13.76 -27.77
CA PRO A 122 8.88 -15.20 -27.58
C PRO A 122 10.26 -15.85 -27.47
N GLY A 123 10.43 -16.68 -26.45
CA GLY A 123 11.71 -17.31 -26.11
C GLY A 123 12.44 -16.65 -24.95
N ASP A 124 12.10 -15.40 -24.60
CA ASP A 124 12.62 -14.72 -23.41
C ASP A 124 12.30 -15.53 -22.13
N VAL A 125 13.23 -15.49 -21.18
CA VAL A 125 13.16 -16.24 -19.93
C VAL A 125 13.37 -15.29 -18.74
N LEU A 126 12.56 -15.49 -17.71
CA LEU A 126 12.69 -14.91 -16.38
C LEU A 126 12.68 -16.04 -15.36
N HIS A 127 13.57 -16.01 -14.40
CA HIS A 127 13.58 -16.98 -13.30
C HIS A 127 13.00 -16.35 -12.05
N TYR A 128 12.36 -17.17 -11.23
CA TYR A 128 11.76 -16.80 -9.96
C TYR A 128 12.14 -17.84 -8.92
N LEU A 129 12.64 -17.37 -7.77
CA LEU A 129 12.94 -18.19 -6.63
C LEU A 129 11.99 -17.82 -5.49
N TYR A 130 11.33 -18.82 -4.92
CA TYR A 130 10.51 -18.71 -3.73
C TYR A 130 11.01 -19.62 -2.64
N ASP A 131 10.99 -19.11 -1.42
CA ASP A 131 11.54 -19.75 -0.23
C ASP A 131 13.03 -20.05 -0.34
N TYR A 132 13.85 -19.25 0.34
CA TYR A 132 15.30 -19.47 0.36
C TYR A 132 15.71 -20.68 1.21
N GLY A 133 14.76 -21.29 1.95
CA GLY A 133 14.92 -22.58 2.62
C GLY A 133 14.71 -23.74 1.65
N ASP A 134 13.47 -23.91 1.16
CA ASP A 134 13.10 -25.03 0.28
C ASP A 134 13.53 -24.84 -1.19
N ASN A 135 13.94 -23.64 -1.59
CA ASN A 135 14.50 -23.31 -2.90
C ASN A 135 13.59 -23.68 -4.08
N TRP A 136 12.34 -23.21 -4.08
CA TRP A 136 11.40 -23.44 -5.17
C TRP A 136 11.74 -22.53 -6.36
N GLU A 137 12.37 -23.10 -7.38
CA GLU A 137 12.76 -22.40 -8.61
C GLU A 137 11.69 -22.57 -9.70
N LEU A 138 11.17 -21.46 -10.18
CA LEU A 138 10.28 -21.41 -11.33
C LEU A 138 10.98 -20.75 -12.52
N THR A 139 10.93 -21.40 -13.68
CA THR A 139 11.36 -20.82 -14.94
C THR A 139 10.15 -20.38 -15.78
N LEU A 140 10.05 -19.07 -16.01
CA LEU A 140 9.02 -18.42 -16.80
C LEU A 140 9.53 -18.17 -18.22
N ARG A 141 8.88 -18.75 -19.23
CA ARG A 141 9.21 -18.57 -20.65
C ARG A 141 8.08 -17.90 -21.41
N LEU A 142 8.36 -16.77 -22.06
CA LEU A 142 7.40 -16.10 -22.94
C LEU A 142 7.16 -16.94 -24.20
N GLU A 143 5.94 -17.40 -24.42
CA GLU A 143 5.54 -18.19 -25.60
C GLU A 143 4.94 -17.29 -26.69
N GLN A 144 4.06 -16.36 -26.33
CA GLN A 144 3.31 -15.52 -27.28
C GLN A 144 3.03 -14.12 -26.72
N VAL A 145 2.87 -13.15 -27.61
CA VAL A 145 2.49 -11.77 -27.27
C VAL A 145 1.24 -11.37 -28.07
N PHE A 146 0.19 -10.95 -27.38
CA PHE A 146 -1.05 -10.47 -27.95
C PHE A 146 -1.29 -8.99 -27.64
N SER A 147 -2.15 -8.34 -28.40
CA SER A 147 -2.63 -6.99 -28.06
C SER A 147 -3.53 -7.07 -26.82
N ALA A 148 -3.42 -6.10 -25.90
CA ALA A 148 -4.28 -6.02 -24.74
C ALA A 148 -5.52 -5.16 -25.03
N GLU A 149 -6.69 -5.64 -24.59
CA GLU A 149 -7.89 -4.80 -24.47
C GLU A 149 -7.83 -3.95 -23.19
N SER A 150 -8.63 -2.89 -23.12
CA SER A 150 -8.58 -1.93 -22.01
C SER A 150 -8.95 -2.51 -20.65
N ASP A 151 -9.73 -3.60 -20.64
CA ASP A 151 -10.25 -4.29 -19.47
C ASP A 151 -9.65 -5.70 -19.30
N CYS A 152 -8.52 -5.99 -19.95
CA CYS A 152 -7.87 -7.28 -19.77
C CYS A 152 -7.45 -7.50 -18.30
N PRO A 153 -7.70 -8.70 -17.73
CA PRO A 153 -7.32 -9.02 -16.36
C PRO A 153 -5.79 -9.03 -16.20
N ALA A 154 -5.28 -8.83 -14.98
CA ALA A 154 -3.85 -9.01 -14.72
C ALA A 154 -3.36 -10.41 -15.11
N ALA A 155 -4.09 -11.47 -14.73
CA ALA A 155 -3.69 -12.85 -14.98
C ALA A 155 -4.88 -13.77 -15.26
N VAL A 156 -4.66 -14.75 -16.14
CA VAL A 156 -5.55 -15.89 -16.35
C VAL A 156 -4.70 -17.13 -16.52
N VAL A 157 -5.02 -18.19 -15.78
CA VAL A 157 -4.49 -19.52 -16.02
C VAL A 157 -5.30 -20.16 -17.13
N VAL A 158 -4.66 -20.45 -18.25
CA VAL A 158 -5.31 -21.03 -19.44
C VAL A 158 -5.07 -22.53 -19.59
N ASP A 159 -4.02 -23.04 -18.95
CA ASP A 159 -3.65 -24.45 -19.00
C ASP A 159 -2.64 -24.77 -17.88
N GLY A 160 -2.39 -26.05 -17.63
CA GLY A 160 -1.39 -26.51 -16.67
C GLY A 160 -1.61 -27.95 -16.25
N GLU A 161 -0.71 -28.45 -15.43
CA GLU A 161 -0.74 -29.84 -14.99
C GLU A 161 -0.19 -29.98 -13.58
N ARG A 162 -0.79 -30.90 -12.82
CA ARG A 162 -0.39 -31.34 -11.47
C ARG A 162 -0.56 -30.31 -10.36
N ALA A 163 -0.78 -30.84 -9.16
CA ALA A 163 -0.74 -30.06 -7.95
C ALA A 163 0.70 -29.55 -7.72
N ALA A 164 0.81 -28.35 -7.17
CA ALA A 164 2.10 -27.82 -6.73
C ALA A 164 2.46 -28.42 -5.36
N PRO A 165 3.76 -28.48 -5.02
CA PRO A 165 4.19 -28.90 -3.68
C PRO A 165 3.60 -27.98 -2.60
N PRO A 166 3.14 -28.53 -1.46
CA PRO A 166 2.75 -27.72 -0.31
C PRO A 166 3.92 -26.87 0.22
N GLU A 167 3.59 -25.79 0.92
CA GLU A 167 4.55 -25.01 1.70
C GLU A 167 5.28 -25.89 2.74
N ASP A 168 6.52 -25.50 3.08
CA ASP A 168 7.35 -26.11 4.13
C ASP A 168 7.53 -27.64 4.00
N CYS A 169 7.56 -28.18 2.77
CA CYS A 169 7.71 -29.62 2.55
C CYS A 169 9.15 -30.06 2.25
N GLY A 170 10.10 -29.14 2.06
CA GLY A 170 11.53 -29.47 1.92
C GLY A 170 11.94 -29.84 0.50
N HIS A 171 11.52 -29.08 -0.51
CA HIS A 171 11.84 -29.29 -1.93
C HIS A 171 11.35 -30.64 -2.51
N LEU A 172 10.15 -31.09 -2.12
CA LEU A 172 9.54 -32.30 -2.71
C LEU A 172 9.02 -32.01 -4.13
N VAL A 173 9.78 -32.46 -5.13
CA VAL A 173 9.48 -32.19 -6.55
C VAL A 173 9.20 -33.46 -7.36
N ASP A 174 9.44 -34.65 -6.80
CA ASP A 174 9.11 -35.93 -7.44
C ASP A 174 7.71 -36.45 -7.03
N VAL A 175 7.09 -37.22 -7.92
CA VAL A 175 5.71 -37.71 -7.75
C VAL A 175 5.53 -38.64 -6.55
N ASP A 176 6.53 -39.46 -6.22
CA ASP A 176 6.42 -40.43 -5.12
C ASP A 176 6.41 -39.67 -3.78
N SER A 177 7.31 -38.72 -3.61
CA SER A 177 7.35 -37.84 -2.44
C SER A 177 6.10 -36.96 -2.31
N LEU A 178 5.62 -36.40 -3.43
CA LEU A 178 4.40 -35.59 -3.42
C LEU A 178 3.15 -36.39 -3.04
N ALA A 179 3.08 -37.67 -3.42
CA ALA A 179 1.98 -38.55 -3.05
C ALA A 179 1.91 -38.84 -1.54
N GLU A 180 2.99 -38.61 -0.79
CA GLU A 180 2.98 -38.74 0.67
C GLU A 180 2.31 -37.56 1.37
N VAL A 181 2.31 -36.37 0.74
CA VAL A 181 1.83 -35.11 1.33
C VAL A 181 0.57 -34.56 0.65
N LEU A 182 0.25 -35.01 -0.57
CA LEU A 182 -0.92 -34.59 -1.33
C LEU A 182 -1.89 -35.75 -1.58
N PRO A 183 -3.20 -35.56 -1.36
CA PRO A 183 -4.21 -36.56 -1.68
C PRO A 183 -4.28 -36.94 -3.16
N ASP A 184 -4.03 -35.98 -4.06
CA ASP A 184 -4.04 -36.18 -5.50
C ASP A 184 -2.98 -35.27 -6.18
N PRO A 185 -1.73 -35.75 -6.36
CA PRO A 185 -0.67 -35.01 -7.03
C PRO A 185 -0.97 -34.67 -8.51
N ALA A 186 -1.93 -35.34 -9.14
CA ALA A 186 -2.30 -35.09 -10.53
C ALA A 186 -3.35 -33.97 -10.66
N LEU A 187 -4.02 -33.60 -9.57
CA LEU A 187 -5.13 -32.63 -9.59
C LEU A 187 -4.64 -31.24 -10.00
N PHE A 188 -5.18 -30.74 -11.11
CA PHE A 188 -5.05 -29.34 -11.49
C PHE A 188 -6.32 -28.86 -12.20
N GLU A 189 -6.93 -27.80 -11.67
CA GLU A 189 -8.19 -27.24 -12.15
C GLU A 189 -8.00 -25.74 -12.42
N PRO A 190 -7.78 -25.32 -13.69
CA PRO A 190 -7.59 -23.91 -14.04
C PRO A 190 -8.69 -22.99 -13.50
N GLU A 191 -9.94 -23.44 -13.51
CA GLU A 191 -11.08 -22.67 -13.01
C GLU A 191 -10.98 -22.41 -11.50
N ARG A 192 -10.49 -23.38 -10.71
CA ARG A 192 -10.25 -23.21 -9.27
C ARG A 192 -9.20 -22.14 -9.03
N VAL A 193 -8.10 -22.20 -9.77
CA VAL A 193 -7.00 -21.23 -9.66
C VAL A 193 -7.46 -19.84 -10.08
N ASN A 194 -8.17 -19.72 -11.21
CA ASN A 194 -8.70 -18.44 -11.69
C ASN A 194 -9.68 -17.79 -10.71
N LYS A 195 -10.41 -18.59 -9.90
CA LYS A 195 -11.24 -18.06 -8.83
C LYS A 195 -10.41 -17.36 -7.75
N GLY A 196 -9.19 -17.84 -7.47
CA GLY A 196 -8.27 -17.23 -6.50
C GLY A 196 -7.82 -15.82 -6.90
N PHE A 197 -7.71 -15.51 -8.20
CA PHE A 197 -7.48 -14.14 -8.66
C PHE A 197 -8.66 -13.18 -8.34
N GLY A 198 -9.83 -13.72 -7.96
CA GLY A 198 -10.96 -12.93 -7.47
C GLY A 198 -10.94 -12.66 -5.96
N ASP A 199 -10.00 -13.24 -5.22
CA ASP A 199 -9.92 -13.04 -3.78
C ASP A 199 -9.50 -11.62 -3.43
N ALA A 200 -10.01 -11.11 -2.31
CA ALA A 200 -9.84 -9.71 -1.92
C ALA A 200 -8.37 -9.31 -1.80
N TYR A 201 -7.51 -10.22 -1.34
CA TYR A 201 -6.07 -9.98 -1.26
C TYR A 201 -5.48 -9.65 -2.64
N PHE A 202 -5.73 -10.49 -3.64
CA PHE A 202 -5.24 -10.29 -5.01
C PHE A 202 -5.84 -9.03 -5.65
N VAL A 203 -7.16 -8.86 -5.55
CA VAL A 203 -7.88 -7.72 -6.16
C VAL A 203 -7.36 -6.39 -5.62
N LEU A 204 -7.08 -6.30 -4.31
CA LEU A 204 -6.55 -5.08 -3.70
C LEU A 204 -5.08 -4.83 -4.10
N ARG A 205 -4.25 -5.89 -4.22
CA ARG A 205 -2.88 -5.77 -4.74
C ARG A 205 -2.88 -5.30 -6.19
N GLU A 206 -3.73 -5.86 -7.05
CA GLU A 206 -3.86 -5.47 -8.45
C GLU A 206 -4.28 -4.00 -8.59
N ALA A 207 -5.22 -3.56 -7.75
CA ALA A 207 -5.67 -2.16 -7.71
C ALA A 207 -4.61 -1.19 -7.15
N GLY A 208 -3.47 -1.70 -6.66
CA GLY A 208 -2.39 -0.90 -6.10
C GLY A 208 -2.76 -0.27 -4.75
N ILE A 209 -3.65 -0.88 -3.98
CA ILE A 209 -3.99 -0.40 -2.63
C ILE A 209 -2.79 -0.55 -1.70
N ASP A 210 -2.61 0.39 -0.76
CA ASP A 210 -1.53 0.36 0.22
C ASP A 210 -1.42 -1.02 0.88
N VAL A 211 -0.26 -1.67 0.69
CA VAL A 211 -0.03 -3.06 1.10
C VAL A 211 -0.34 -3.30 2.58
N ARG A 212 -0.12 -2.30 3.44
CA ARG A 212 -0.42 -2.42 4.87
C ARG A 212 -1.90 -2.56 5.16
N LEU A 213 -2.77 -1.97 4.32
CA LEU A 213 -4.22 -2.20 4.40
C LEU A 213 -4.56 -3.60 3.89
N VAL A 214 -3.94 -4.03 2.79
CA VAL A 214 -4.14 -5.36 2.23
C VAL A 214 -3.79 -6.45 3.26
N ASP A 215 -2.66 -6.30 3.95
CA ASP A 215 -2.24 -7.18 5.05
C ASP A 215 -3.22 -7.19 6.21
N LEU A 216 -3.79 -6.02 6.56
CA LEU A 216 -4.81 -5.92 7.59
C LEU A 216 -6.10 -6.64 7.19
N VAL A 217 -6.55 -6.47 5.94
CA VAL A 217 -7.71 -7.19 5.40
C VAL A 217 -7.48 -8.69 5.50
N HIS A 218 -6.34 -9.17 5.01
CA HIS A 218 -5.98 -10.59 5.05
C HIS A 218 -5.96 -11.12 6.49
N ARG A 219 -5.20 -10.46 7.38
CA ARG A 219 -5.06 -10.85 8.79
C ARG A 219 -6.37 -10.85 9.57
N LEU A 220 -7.29 -9.95 9.23
CA LEU A 220 -8.57 -9.79 9.92
C LEU A 220 -9.74 -10.49 9.21
N THR A 221 -9.49 -11.25 8.14
CA THR A 221 -10.54 -11.92 7.33
C THR A 221 -11.53 -12.71 8.20
N PHE A 222 -11.04 -13.44 9.19
CA PHE A 222 -11.87 -14.28 10.06
C PHE A 222 -12.32 -13.62 11.38
N SER A 223 -12.07 -12.31 11.53
CA SER A 223 -12.60 -11.54 12.65
C SER A 223 -14.11 -11.32 12.53
N PRO A 224 -14.85 -11.03 13.63
CA PRO A 224 -16.28 -10.75 13.57
C PRO A 224 -16.69 -9.63 12.61
N TYR A 225 -15.78 -8.70 12.31
CA TYR A 225 -16.01 -7.59 11.38
C TYR A 225 -15.06 -7.63 10.16
N GLY A 226 -14.44 -8.78 9.89
CA GLY A 226 -13.53 -8.98 8.77
C GLY A 226 -14.22 -8.71 7.44
N ASP A 227 -15.40 -9.29 7.23
CA ASP A 227 -16.22 -9.07 6.04
C ASP A 227 -16.57 -7.60 5.80
N ASP A 228 -16.81 -6.83 6.87
CA ASP A 228 -17.10 -5.39 6.75
C ASP A 228 -15.86 -4.61 6.29
N LEU A 229 -14.69 -4.94 6.83
CA LEU A 229 -13.43 -4.36 6.40
C LEU A 229 -13.11 -4.74 4.94
N THR A 230 -13.26 -6.01 4.58
CA THR A 230 -13.06 -6.51 3.22
C THR A 230 -13.96 -5.79 2.23
N LYS A 231 -15.26 -5.67 2.53
CA LYS A 231 -16.21 -4.93 1.69
C LYS A 231 -15.81 -3.47 1.54
N ALA A 232 -15.43 -2.80 2.64
CA ALA A 232 -14.99 -1.41 2.59
C ALA A 232 -13.74 -1.25 1.72
N ALA A 233 -12.72 -2.11 1.90
CA ALA A 233 -11.50 -2.09 1.12
C ALA A 233 -11.74 -2.37 -0.37
N LEU A 234 -12.59 -3.33 -0.72
CA LEU A 234 -12.92 -3.64 -2.12
C LEU A 234 -13.58 -2.47 -2.88
N THR A 235 -14.20 -1.52 -2.18
CA THR A 235 -14.68 -0.29 -2.84
C THR A 235 -13.55 0.57 -3.41
N LEU A 236 -12.32 0.41 -2.90
CA LEU A 236 -11.12 1.09 -3.38
C LEU A 236 -10.63 0.51 -4.71
N ALA A 237 -10.86 -0.78 -4.96
CA ALA A 237 -10.44 -1.48 -6.17
C ALA A 237 -11.41 -1.26 -7.35
N GLY A 238 -12.64 -0.83 -7.08
CA GLY A 238 -13.59 -0.47 -8.14
C GLY A 238 -13.06 0.67 -9.02
N ALA A 239 -13.46 0.69 -10.30
CA ALA A 239 -13.06 1.69 -11.29
C ALA A 239 -13.01 3.08 -10.66
N ARG A 240 -11.80 3.67 -10.59
CA ARG A 240 -11.49 4.94 -9.92
C ARG A 240 -12.70 5.85 -9.99
N GLN A 241 -13.45 5.94 -8.89
CA GLN A 241 -14.59 6.84 -8.85
C GLN A 241 -14.04 8.22 -9.24
N SER A 242 -14.62 8.83 -10.26
CA SER A 242 -14.29 10.21 -10.59
C SER A 242 -14.84 11.03 -9.43
N ASP A 243 -14.01 11.18 -8.41
CA ASP A 243 -14.26 12.01 -7.26
C ASP A 243 -14.10 13.45 -7.72
N THR A 244 -14.99 13.92 -8.59
CA THR A 244 -15.10 15.33 -8.94
C THR A 244 -15.65 16.06 -7.72
N VAL A 245 -14.77 16.29 -6.76
CA VAL A 245 -15.00 17.08 -5.57
C VAL A 245 -14.43 18.46 -5.83
N ALA A 246 -15.19 19.51 -5.49
CA ALA A 246 -14.66 20.87 -5.47
C ALA A 246 -13.62 21.00 -4.35
N VAL A 247 -12.36 20.69 -4.65
CA VAL A 247 -11.25 20.64 -3.69
C VAL A 247 -11.14 21.94 -2.90
N ALA A 248 -11.21 23.08 -3.59
CA ALA A 248 -11.08 24.40 -2.96
C ALA A 248 -12.12 24.66 -1.85
N ASP A 249 -13.39 24.34 -2.08
CA ASP A 249 -14.46 24.58 -1.11
C ASP A 249 -14.32 23.69 0.13
N ASN A 250 -13.86 22.45 -0.07
CA ASN A 250 -13.69 21.46 0.99
C ASN A 250 -12.42 21.65 1.82
N LEU A 251 -11.46 22.44 1.34
CA LEU A 251 -10.18 22.71 2.02
C LEU A 251 -10.07 24.14 2.56
N ARG A 252 -11.16 24.92 2.57
CA ARG A 252 -11.18 26.33 2.99
C ARG A 252 -10.51 26.62 4.34
N ALA A 253 -10.65 25.70 5.31
CA ALA A 253 -10.07 25.86 6.64
C ALA A 253 -8.56 25.73 6.62
N TYR A 254 -8.03 24.79 5.84
CA TYR A 254 -6.59 24.66 5.63
C TYR A 254 -6.06 25.87 4.87
N GLN A 255 -6.72 26.24 3.78
CA GLN A 255 -6.36 27.39 2.96
C GLN A 255 -6.30 28.69 3.79
N TRP A 256 -7.25 28.92 4.68
CA TRP A 256 -7.25 30.09 5.57
C TRP A 256 -5.98 30.18 6.43
N PHE A 257 -5.54 29.07 7.04
CA PHE A 257 -4.31 29.06 7.85
C PHE A 257 -3.07 29.33 6.99
N LEU A 258 -3.03 28.81 5.76
CA LEU A 258 -1.90 29.03 4.86
C LEU A 258 -1.85 30.48 4.37
N ASP A 259 -3.00 31.04 3.97
CA ASP A 259 -3.11 32.43 3.56
C ASP A 259 -2.80 33.39 4.70
N ARG A 260 -3.28 33.08 5.91
CA ARG A 260 -3.02 33.89 7.10
C ARG A 260 -1.53 33.90 7.48
N ALA A 261 -0.80 32.83 7.17
CA ALA A 261 0.62 32.69 7.45
C ALA A 261 1.55 33.23 6.34
N LYS A 262 1.02 33.56 5.15
CA LYS A 262 1.85 33.89 3.98
C LYS A 262 2.72 35.13 4.17
N ASP A 263 2.20 36.13 4.89
CA ASP A 263 2.84 37.44 5.08
C ASP A 263 3.41 37.54 6.50
N GLY A 264 4.58 36.93 6.71
CA GLY A 264 5.32 37.02 7.98
C GLY A 264 4.84 36.08 9.10
N GLY A 265 3.85 35.23 8.83
CA GLY A 265 3.37 34.20 9.75
C GLY A 265 2.26 34.63 10.71
N ILE A 266 1.73 33.66 11.46
CA ILE A 266 0.69 33.88 12.47
C ILE A 266 1.36 34.05 13.84
N PRO A 267 1.31 35.25 14.46
CA PRO A 267 1.96 35.48 15.73
C PRO A 267 1.22 34.79 16.87
N LEU A 268 1.95 34.06 17.71
CA LEU A 268 1.39 33.34 18.85
C LEU A 268 1.53 34.17 20.14
N THR A 269 0.77 33.78 21.15
CA THR A 269 0.99 34.16 22.54
C THR A 269 2.30 33.55 23.08
N THR A 270 2.80 34.04 24.22
CA THR A 270 3.97 33.45 24.89
C THR A 270 3.79 31.97 25.20
N ALA A 271 2.57 31.54 25.52
CA ALA A 271 2.21 30.15 25.76
C ALA A 271 2.09 29.32 24.46
N GLY A 272 2.22 29.93 23.29
CA GLY A 272 2.20 29.25 22.00
C GLY A 272 0.83 29.05 21.37
N TYR A 273 -0.21 29.70 21.90
CA TYR A 273 -1.57 29.69 21.35
C TYR A 273 -1.79 30.82 20.34
N LEU A 274 -2.77 30.66 19.44
CA LEU A 274 -3.29 31.75 18.61
C LEU A 274 -3.75 32.93 19.48
N LYS A 275 -3.56 34.15 18.95
CA LYS A 275 -4.05 35.38 19.59
C LYS A 275 -5.57 35.51 19.40
N PRO A 276 -6.27 36.24 20.29
CA PRO A 276 -7.74 36.31 20.27
C PRO A 276 -8.36 36.62 18.91
N ALA A 277 -7.80 37.59 18.15
CA ALA A 277 -8.29 37.94 16.82
C ALA A 277 -8.22 36.76 15.83
N ASP A 278 -7.09 36.05 15.79
CA ASP A 278 -6.93 34.87 14.93
C ASP A 278 -7.82 33.70 15.40
N VAL A 279 -8.09 33.58 16.71
CA VAL A 279 -9.04 32.58 17.25
C VAL A 279 -10.47 32.89 16.77
N GLU A 280 -10.90 34.15 16.87
CA GLU A 280 -12.24 34.57 16.45
C GLU A 280 -12.46 34.39 14.95
N GLU A 281 -11.46 34.70 14.13
CA GLU A 281 -11.51 34.52 12.68
C GLU A 281 -11.47 33.04 12.27
N ALA A 282 -10.51 32.27 12.78
CA ALA A 282 -10.39 30.85 12.46
C ALA A 282 -11.65 30.06 12.87
N SER A 283 -12.25 30.41 14.01
CA SER A 283 -13.47 29.75 14.51
C SER A 283 -14.67 29.89 13.57
N LYS A 284 -14.69 30.92 12.70
CA LYS A 284 -15.76 31.10 11.71
C LYS A 284 -15.59 30.21 10.47
N ILE A 285 -14.37 29.75 10.21
CA ILE A 285 -14.03 29.03 8.97
C ILE A 285 -13.86 27.53 9.21
N VAL A 286 -13.30 27.14 10.35
CA VAL A 286 -13.03 25.74 10.71
C VAL A 286 -14.36 24.98 10.91
N PRO A 287 -14.69 23.95 10.09
CA PRO A 287 -15.99 23.29 10.12
C PRO A 287 -16.41 22.77 11.49
N VAL A 288 -15.50 22.16 12.25
CA VAL A 288 -15.78 21.57 13.57
C VAL A 288 -16.07 22.62 14.66
N MET A 289 -15.83 23.91 14.39
CA MET A 289 -16.14 25.00 15.32
C MET A 289 -17.59 25.49 15.23
N ASN A 290 -18.39 25.02 14.26
CA ASN A 290 -19.70 25.57 13.94
C ASN A 290 -20.69 25.61 15.14
N ASP A 291 -20.75 24.55 15.95
CA ASP A 291 -21.62 24.51 17.14
C ASP A 291 -20.82 24.57 18.46
N TRP A 292 -19.58 25.08 18.40
CA TRP A 292 -18.76 25.24 19.59
C TRP A 292 -19.33 26.30 20.52
N VAL A 293 -19.65 25.89 21.75
CA VAL A 293 -20.16 26.78 22.79
C VAL A 293 -18.98 27.38 23.56
N GLY A 294 -18.65 28.63 23.26
CA GLY A 294 -17.57 29.37 23.93
C GLY A 294 -17.44 30.80 23.42
N LYS A 295 -16.58 31.59 24.07
CA LYS A 295 -16.31 32.98 23.67
C LYS A 295 -15.42 33.12 22.44
N ASN A 296 -14.81 32.03 21.96
CA ASN A 296 -13.95 31.99 20.79
C ASN A 296 -12.80 33.01 20.79
N ASN A 297 -12.24 33.31 21.97
CA ASN A 297 -11.18 34.31 22.13
C ASN A 297 -9.91 33.78 22.80
N ARG A 298 -9.88 32.50 23.19
CA ARG A 298 -8.71 31.82 23.76
C ARG A 298 -8.62 30.41 23.19
N GLU A 299 -7.59 30.14 22.39
CA GLU A 299 -7.46 28.86 21.69
C GLU A 299 -7.42 27.64 22.62
N ILE A 300 -6.77 27.76 23.78
CA ILE A 300 -6.74 26.69 24.80
C ILE A 300 -8.15 26.33 25.31
N GLN A 301 -9.11 27.23 25.16
CA GLN A 301 -10.53 27.01 25.49
C GLN A 301 -11.39 26.67 24.27
N CYS A 302 -10.78 26.57 23.10
CA CYS A 302 -11.39 26.19 21.82
C CYS A 302 -10.68 24.92 21.31
N TYR A 303 -10.83 23.83 22.06
CA TYR A 303 -10.09 22.59 21.83
C TYR A 303 -10.19 22.05 20.38
N PRO A 304 -11.34 22.09 19.68
CA PRO A 304 -11.39 21.65 18.28
C PRO A 304 -10.53 22.50 17.35
N LEU A 305 -10.49 23.82 17.55
CA LEU A 305 -9.62 24.72 16.80
C LEU A 305 -8.14 24.44 17.10
N LEU A 306 -7.80 24.25 18.38
CA LEU A 306 -6.45 23.89 18.79
C LEU A 306 -5.96 22.62 18.09
N ARG A 307 -6.78 21.57 18.11
CA ARG A 307 -6.49 20.28 17.47
C ARG A 307 -6.37 20.40 15.95
N PHE A 308 -7.25 21.18 15.33
CA PHE A 308 -7.15 21.45 13.90
C PHE A 308 -5.82 22.12 13.54
N ARG A 309 -5.45 23.20 14.24
CA ARG A 309 -4.19 23.91 14.02
C ARG A 309 -2.96 23.01 14.23
N GLU A 310 -2.96 22.21 15.29
CA GLU A 310 -1.90 21.23 15.55
C GLU A 310 -1.82 20.18 14.43
N GLY A 311 -2.96 19.76 13.88
CA GLY A 311 -3.04 18.90 12.70
C GLY A 311 -2.40 19.52 11.46
N VAL A 312 -2.65 20.81 11.18
CA VAL A 312 -1.98 21.52 10.07
C VAL A 312 -0.45 21.52 10.24
N GLN A 313 0.04 21.56 11.47
CA GLN A 313 1.47 21.43 11.75
C GLN A 313 2.00 20.01 11.63
N SER A 314 1.27 19.00 12.12
CA SER A 314 1.70 17.59 12.02
C SER A 314 1.74 17.11 10.57
N LEU A 315 0.85 17.65 9.72
CA LEU A 315 0.89 17.51 8.27
C LEU A 315 2.10 18.21 7.63
N GLY A 316 2.87 18.99 8.39
CA GLY A 316 4.07 19.66 7.92
C GLY A 316 3.80 20.87 7.03
N LEU A 317 2.60 21.45 7.06
CA LEU A 317 2.24 22.66 6.30
C LEU A 317 2.68 23.94 7.02
N LEU A 318 2.62 23.92 8.36
CA LEU A 318 3.07 25.01 9.23
C LEU A 318 4.14 24.54 10.21
N ARG A 319 5.04 25.44 10.58
CA ARG A 319 6.05 25.22 11.63
C ARG A 319 6.09 26.38 12.61
N LYS A 320 6.35 26.08 13.89
CA LYS A 320 6.55 27.11 14.91
C LYS A 320 8.01 27.57 14.91
N HIS A 321 8.23 28.88 14.87
CA HIS A 321 9.55 29.49 15.01
C HIS A 321 9.44 30.83 15.75
N LYS A 322 10.22 30.99 16.84
CA LYS A 322 10.28 32.23 17.64
C LYS A 322 8.89 32.87 17.92
N GLY A 323 7.95 32.06 18.41
CA GLY A 323 6.61 32.52 18.75
C GLY A 323 5.70 32.83 17.55
N THR A 324 6.02 32.37 16.35
CA THR A 324 5.23 32.59 15.13
C THR A 324 5.03 31.27 14.38
N LEU A 325 3.85 31.05 13.78
CA LEU A 325 3.62 29.98 12.83
C LEU A 325 3.96 30.44 11.42
N LEU A 326 4.89 29.75 10.78
CA LEU A 326 5.38 30.06 9.44
C LEU A 326 5.03 28.92 8.49
N LEU A 327 4.80 29.24 7.21
CA LEU A 327 4.72 28.25 6.15
C LEU A 327 6.02 27.43 6.06
N THR A 328 5.87 26.13 5.84
CA THR A 328 6.98 25.29 5.38
C THR A 328 7.12 25.38 3.86
N LYS A 329 8.11 24.70 3.27
CA LYS A 329 8.22 24.60 1.81
C LYS A 329 6.96 23.98 1.19
N ALA A 330 6.45 22.91 1.79
CA ALA A 330 5.19 22.30 1.37
C ALA A 330 4.00 23.24 1.57
N GLY A 331 3.95 23.96 2.70
CA GLY A 331 2.93 24.97 2.97
C GLY A 331 2.90 26.09 1.92
N ILE A 332 4.06 26.55 1.43
CA ILE A 332 4.13 27.57 0.37
C ILE A 332 3.54 27.06 -0.95
N VAL A 333 3.82 25.81 -1.32
CA VAL A 333 3.27 25.21 -2.54
C VAL A 333 1.76 25.02 -2.40
N ALA A 334 1.32 24.40 -1.31
CA ALA A 334 -0.08 24.16 -1.01
C ALA A 334 -0.91 25.44 -0.88
N GLN A 335 -0.32 26.54 -0.39
CA GLN A 335 -1.00 27.84 -0.28
C GLN A 335 -1.42 28.41 -1.65
N ARG A 336 -0.69 28.09 -2.71
CA ARG A 336 -0.89 28.65 -4.05
C ARG A 336 -1.78 27.80 -4.94
N ASP A 337 -2.00 26.55 -4.55
CA ASP A 337 -2.60 25.52 -5.39
C ASP A 337 -3.34 24.50 -4.50
N ALA A 338 -4.67 24.54 -4.58
CA ALA A 338 -5.54 23.70 -3.77
C ALA A 338 -5.39 22.21 -4.14
N ASP A 339 -5.06 21.88 -5.40
CA ASP A 339 -4.80 20.51 -5.81
C ASP A 339 -3.48 20.03 -5.20
N LYS A 340 -2.45 20.88 -5.14
CA LYS A 340 -1.21 20.54 -4.41
C LYS A 340 -1.43 20.40 -2.91
N LEU A 341 -2.33 21.17 -2.32
CA LEU A 341 -2.73 20.97 -0.93
C LEU A 341 -3.42 19.61 -0.76
N TRP A 342 -4.36 19.25 -1.62
CA TRP A 342 -5.04 17.96 -1.60
C TRP A 342 -4.07 16.78 -1.69
N GLU A 343 -3.16 16.82 -2.67
CA GLU A 343 -2.12 15.80 -2.85
C GLU A 343 -1.19 15.72 -1.63
N HIS A 344 -0.84 16.85 -1.04
CA HIS A 344 -0.03 16.89 0.17
C HIS A 344 -0.76 16.28 1.38
N LEU A 345 -2.07 16.56 1.53
CA LEU A 345 -2.87 15.95 2.59
C LEU A 345 -2.91 14.43 2.41
N ALA A 346 -3.30 13.95 1.22
CA ALA A 346 -3.41 12.53 0.91
C ALA A 346 -2.09 11.77 1.19
N GLY A 347 -0.97 12.31 0.72
CA GLY A 347 0.36 11.71 0.94
C GLY A 347 0.90 11.79 2.38
N ARG A 348 0.16 12.40 3.31
CA ARG A 348 0.55 12.55 4.73
C ARG A 348 -0.48 12.00 5.71
N LEU A 349 -1.58 11.43 5.24
CA LEU A 349 -2.63 10.91 6.14
C LEU A 349 -2.17 9.70 6.95
N ILE A 350 -1.39 8.80 6.33
CA ILE A 350 -0.97 7.57 6.99
C ILE A 350 0.34 7.83 7.76
N PRO A 351 0.36 7.65 9.09
CA PRO A 351 1.57 7.78 9.90
C PRO A 351 2.69 6.84 9.44
N LYS A 352 3.94 7.20 9.78
CA LYS A 352 5.08 6.31 9.58
C LYS A 352 5.01 5.10 10.52
N SER A 353 5.60 3.97 10.10
CA SER A 353 5.43 2.64 10.69
C SER A 353 5.87 2.47 12.16
N GLU A 354 6.66 3.40 12.70
CA GLU A 354 7.13 3.38 14.09
C GLU A 354 5.98 3.49 15.11
N GLU A 355 4.84 4.07 14.71
CA GLU A 355 3.62 4.18 15.53
C GLU A 355 2.60 3.08 15.19
N LYS A 356 2.87 1.83 15.60
CA LYS A 356 2.07 0.66 15.20
C LYS A 356 0.55 0.81 15.43
N PHE A 357 0.13 1.39 16.57
CA PHE A 357 -1.29 1.59 16.86
C PHE A 357 -1.91 2.65 15.94
N ASP A 358 -1.35 3.86 15.90
CA ASP A 358 -1.87 4.98 15.11
C ASP A 358 -1.91 4.64 13.62
N ALA A 359 -0.90 3.92 13.10
CA ALA A 359 -0.87 3.47 11.71
C ALA A 359 -2.02 2.51 11.40
N GLN A 360 -2.22 1.46 12.22
CA GLN A 360 -3.30 0.49 11.99
C GLN A 360 -4.69 1.11 12.20
N ALA A 361 -4.88 1.91 13.25
CA ALA A 361 -6.14 2.59 13.51
C ALA A 361 -6.48 3.62 12.43
N THR A 362 -5.48 4.33 11.91
CA THR A 362 -5.64 5.25 10.78
C THR A 362 -6.02 4.49 9.51
N MET A 363 -5.37 3.36 9.24
CA MET A 363 -5.66 2.54 8.06
C MET A 363 -7.11 2.05 8.06
N LEU A 364 -7.57 1.51 9.20
CA LEU A 364 -8.96 1.07 9.35
C LEU A 364 -9.94 2.24 9.19
N MET A 365 -9.64 3.40 9.78
CA MET A 365 -10.49 4.58 9.65
C MET A 365 -10.58 5.08 8.21
N LEU A 366 -9.46 5.11 7.48
CA LEU A 366 -9.44 5.48 6.07
C LEU A 366 -10.23 4.48 5.21
N ALA A 367 -10.06 3.17 5.46
CA ALA A 367 -10.77 2.12 4.73
C ALA A 367 -12.28 2.28 4.88
N PHE A 368 -12.78 2.44 6.12
CA PHE A 368 -14.21 2.69 6.34
C PHE A 368 -14.66 4.06 5.80
N ALA A 369 -13.87 5.12 5.98
CA ALA A 369 -14.19 6.44 5.45
C ALA A 369 -14.36 6.45 3.93
N SER A 370 -13.51 5.70 3.22
CA SER A 370 -13.55 5.57 1.76
C SER A 370 -14.87 4.99 1.24
N ALA A 371 -15.54 4.15 2.04
CA ALA A 371 -16.81 3.50 1.70
C ALA A 371 -18.05 4.18 2.32
N SER A 372 -17.88 5.22 3.14
CA SER A 372 -18.94 5.77 4.01
C SER A 372 -19.35 7.20 3.65
N ALA A 373 -19.25 7.63 2.39
CA ALA A 373 -19.68 8.98 1.98
C ALA A 373 -21.15 9.25 2.38
N GLY A 374 -21.37 10.28 3.21
CA GLY A 374 -22.68 10.65 3.76
C GLY A 374 -23.16 9.76 4.92
N SER A 375 -22.38 8.77 5.36
CA SER A 375 -22.70 7.83 6.43
C SER A 375 -21.76 7.98 7.63
N GLU A 376 -22.15 7.44 8.78
CA GLU A 376 -21.33 7.48 10.00
C GLU A 376 -20.16 6.50 9.97
N LEU A 377 -19.01 6.89 10.54
CA LEU A 377 -17.89 6.00 10.78
C LEU A 377 -18.27 4.90 11.80
N PRO A 378 -18.03 3.62 11.50
CA PRO A 378 -18.36 2.49 12.38
C PRO A 378 -17.28 2.30 13.46
N PHE A 379 -17.28 3.18 14.48
CA PHE A 379 -16.27 3.15 15.55
C PHE A 379 -16.27 1.84 16.34
N ASP A 380 -17.44 1.24 16.57
CA ASP A 380 -17.61 -0.06 17.19
C ASP A 380 -16.82 -1.15 16.45
N LYS A 381 -17.01 -1.24 15.12
CA LYS A 381 -16.29 -2.19 14.27
C LYS A 381 -14.79 -1.95 14.30
N MET A 382 -14.35 -0.70 14.18
CA MET A 382 -12.92 -0.35 14.23
C MET A 382 -12.28 -0.74 15.57
N THR A 383 -12.95 -0.48 16.70
CA THR A 383 -12.41 -0.86 18.01
C THR A 383 -12.34 -2.38 18.21
N ALA A 384 -13.29 -3.14 17.66
CA ALA A 384 -13.27 -4.59 17.68
C ALA A 384 -12.14 -5.17 16.80
N LEU A 385 -11.95 -4.65 15.60
CA LEU A 385 -10.84 -5.06 14.72
C LEU A 385 -9.47 -4.77 15.34
N LEU A 386 -9.28 -3.58 15.91
CA LEU A 386 -8.06 -3.25 16.66
C LEU A 386 -7.88 -4.16 17.88
N ALA A 387 -8.99 -4.57 18.50
CA ALA A 387 -8.97 -5.49 19.60
C ALA A 387 -8.51 -6.90 19.17
N ASP A 388 -8.88 -7.37 17.98
CA ASP A 388 -8.40 -8.64 17.42
C ASP A 388 -6.91 -8.58 17.00
N LEU A 389 -6.40 -7.38 16.68
CA LEU A 389 -4.96 -7.15 16.54
C LEU A 389 -4.19 -7.14 17.88
N GLY A 390 -4.90 -7.24 19.01
CA GLY A 390 -4.32 -7.30 20.36
C GLY A 390 -4.27 -5.97 21.11
N TRP A 391 -4.77 -4.86 20.53
CA TRP A 391 -4.71 -3.56 21.19
C TRP A 391 -5.71 -3.43 22.33
N ARG A 392 -5.23 -3.02 23.51
CA ARG A 392 -6.04 -2.69 24.69
C ARG A 392 -5.40 -1.50 25.41
N TYR A 393 -6.15 -0.88 26.33
CA TYR A 393 -5.55 0.03 27.29
C TYR A 393 -4.56 -0.73 28.21
N SER A 394 -3.61 -0.01 28.80
CA SER A 394 -2.59 -0.59 29.68
C SER A 394 -3.17 -1.26 30.93
N ASP A 395 -4.40 -0.90 31.31
CA ASP A 395 -5.15 -1.52 32.42
C ASP A 395 -6.00 -2.73 31.98
N GLY A 396 -5.85 -3.18 30.74
CA GLY A 396 -6.53 -4.34 30.17
C GLY A 396 -7.94 -4.03 29.63
N ARG A 397 -8.46 -2.81 29.77
CA ARG A 397 -9.77 -2.45 29.22
C ARG A 397 -9.76 -2.42 27.70
N SER A 398 -10.91 -2.74 27.11
CA SER A 398 -11.15 -2.58 25.67
C SER A 398 -11.03 -1.12 25.24
N LEU A 399 -10.58 -0.93 24.00
CA LEU A 399 -10.53 0.39 23.38
C LEU A 399 -11.91 1.04 23.35
N SER A 400 -11.94 2.36 23.39
CA SER A 400 -13.19 3.12 23.27
C SER A 400 -13.14 4.00 22.03
N GLU A 401 -14.31 4.46 21.57
CA GLU A 401 -14.38 5.41 20.46
C GLU A 401 -13.55 6.68 20.73
N SER A 402 -13.40 7.05 22.01
CA SER A 402 -12.60 8.20 22.42
C SER A 402 -11.14 8.08 21.98
N SER A 403 -10.56 6.88 21.99
CA SER A 403 -9.21 6.63 21.48
C SER A 403 -9.09 6.99 20.01
N LEU A 404 -10.08 6.58 19.21
CA LEU A 404 -10.10 6.83 17.77
C LEU A 404 -10.37 8.30 17.44
N ARG A 405 -11.22 8.97 18.23
CA ARG A 405 -11.50 10.41 18.08
C ARG A 405 -10.30 11.30 18.44
N GLN A 406 -9.30 10.77 19.14
CA GLN A 406 -8.07 11.49 19.48
C GLN A 406 -7.01 11.42 18.37
N LEU A 407 -7.15 10.51 17.42
CA LEU A 407 -6.23 10.40 16.29
C LEU A 407 -6.28 11.65 15.41
N ALA A 408 -5.11 12.03 14.88
CA ALA A 408 -5.00 13.16 13.98
C ALA A 408 -5.88 12.99 12.73
N ILE A 409 -5.96 11.77 12.19
CA ILE A 409 -6.77 11.47 11.00
C ILE A 409 -8.26 11.83 11.20
N TYR A 410 -8.83 11.55 12.37
CA TYR A 410 -10.22 11.88 12.64
C TYR A 410 -10.45 13.40 12.58
N GLN A 411 -9.52 14.18 13.15
CA GLN A 411 -9.58 15.64 13.10
C GLN A 411 -9.41 16.17 11.68
N ILE A 412 -8.61 15.50 10.85
CA ILE A 412 -8.41 15.86 9.45
C ILE A 412 -9.70 15.63 8.64
N LEU A 413 -10.24 14.41 8.68
CA LEU A 413 -11.45 14.03 7.94
C LEU A 413 -12.66 14.91 8.30
N LEU A 414 -12.78 15.29 9.58
CA LEU A 414 -13.82 16.21 10.05
C LEU A 414 -13.79 17.59 9.37
N ASN A 415 -12.62 18.05 8.94
CA ASN A 415 -12.42 19.40 8.43
C ASN A 415 -12.16 19.44 6.93
N VAL A 416 -12.27 18.30 6.24
CA VAL A 416 -12.28 18.20 4.77
C VAL A 416 -13.74 18.15 4.34
N THR A 417 -14.39 19.31 4.29
CA THR A 417 -15.82 19.44 4.04
C THR A 417 -16.17 20.90 3.72
N ASP A 418 -17.13 21.10 2.82
CA ASP A 418 -17.76 22.39 2.51
C ASP A 418 -18.89 22.74 3.51
N GLN A 419 -19.46 21.72 4.16
CA GLN A 419 -20.53 21.84 5.14
C GLN A 419 -20.04 22.12 6.57
N PRO A 420 -20.83 22.83 7.40
CA PRO A 420 -20.57 22.95 8.83
C PRO A 420 -20.67 21.60 9.53
N VAL A 421 -19.86 21.39 10.57
CA VAL A 421 -19.88 20.15 11.39
C VAL A 421 -20.51 20.44 12.74
N THR A 422 -21.49 19.62 13.13
CA THR A 422 -22.12 19.67 14.45
C THR A 422 -21.72 18.46 15.29
N ARG A 423 -21.85 18.56 16.62
CA ARG A 423 -21.63 17.45 17.55
C ARG A 423 -22.46 16.21 17.23
N ALA A 424 -23.66 16.39 16.68
CA ALA A 424 -24.54 15.30 16.26
C ALA A 424 -24.09 14.64 14.95
N ARG A 425 -23.39 15.37 14.07
CA ARG A 425 -22.98 14.90 12.73
C ARG A 425 -21.48 14.70 12.56
N ARG A 426 -20.68 14.89 13.61
CA ARG A 426 -19.20 14.75 13.60
C ARG A 426 -18.67 13.34 13.33
N ASN A 427 -19.55 12.37 13.14
CA ASN A 427 -19.18 11.02 12.74
C ASN A 427 -19.50 10.76 11.26
N ILE A 428 -20.26 11.65 10.61
CA ILE A 428 -20.62 11.52 9.20
C ILE A 428 -19.44 11.93 8.33
N VAL A 429 -19.05 11.05 7.41
CA VAL A 429 -17.98 11.31 6.46
C VAL A 429 -18.50 12.13 5.29
N SER A 430 -17.88 13.28 5.01
CA SER A 430 -18.24 14.07 3.82
C SER A 430 -17.80 13.35 2.53
N PRO A 431 -18.41 13.64 1.37
CA PRO A 431 -17.92 13.12 0.09
C PRO A 431 -16.44 13.45 -0.16
N ALA A 432 -15.99 14.63 0.23
CA ALA A 432 -14.59 15.04 0.11
C ALA A 432 -13.66 14.25 1.04
N ALA A 433 -14.06 14.00 2.29
CA ALA A 433 -13.28 13.19 3.22
C ALA A 433 -13.16 11.73 2.72
N ALA A 434 -14.23 11.17 2.15
CA ALA A 434 -14.20 9.83 1.54
C ALA A 434 -13.26 9.78 0.32
N ALA A 435 -13.31 10.79 -0.56
CA ALA A 435 -12.41 10.91 -1.70
C ALA A 435 -10.95 11.08 -1.27
N LEU A 436 -10.69 11.87 -0.23
CA LEU A 436 -9.34 12.05 0.32
C LEU A 436 -8.82 10.73 0.90
N ALA A 437 -9.68 9.94 1.56
CA ALA A 437 -9.32 8.63 2.08
C ALA A 437 -8.99 7.63 0.95
N ARG A 438 -9.79 7.61 -0.12
CA ARG A 438 -9.48 6.84 -1.35
C ARG A 438 -8.13 7.24 -1.94
N ARG A 439 -7.87 8.54 -2.07
CA ARG A 439 -6.60 9.05 -2.60
C ARG A 439 -5.40 8.66 -1.73
N ALA A 440 -5.56 8.62 -0.42
CA ALA A 440 -4.49 8.26 0.51
C ALA A 440 -4.18 6.76 0.53
N LEU A 441 -5.18 5.91 0.29
CA LEU A 441 -5.04 4.45 0.29
C LEU A 441 -4.73 3.86 -1.09
N GLY A 442 -5.09 4.57 -2.16
CA GLY A 442 -4.79 4.14 -3.52
C GLY A 442 -3.34 4.42 -3.90
N GLY A 443 -2.75 3.51 -4.66
CA GLY A 443 -1.42 3.67 -5.25
C GLY A 443 -1.34 4.94 -6.09
N ASN A 444 -0.21 5.64 -5.94
CA ASN A 444 0.09 6.86 -6.70
C ASN A 444 0.36 6.57 -8.18
#